data_AF-A0A1B9L2F0-F1
#
_entry.id   AF-A0A1B9L2F0-F1
#
_cell.length_a   1.000
_cell.length_b   1.000
_cell.length_c   1.000
_cell.angle_alpha   90.00
_cell.angle_beta   90.00
_cell.angle_gamma   90.00
#
_symmetry.space_group_name_H-M   'P 1'
#
loop_
_entity.id
_entity.type
_entity.pdbx_description
1 polymer ?
#
loop_
_entity_poly.entity_id
_entity_poly.type
_entity_poly.pdbx_seq_one_letter_code
_entity_poly.pdbx_strand_id
1 'polypeptide(L)'
;MLDKELLDIFGQKIICSVRDQAIFEFEAMVQGKMKSENTVKLNNELKTFDKNQIEILKKVVLTAIDSVIYNTLNMLEQNEENIKLLISQNGKNEKNILDISDSLSGELVTKKGWIEKFSKYK
;
A
#
# COMPACT_ATOMS: atom_id res chain seq x y z
N MET A 1 -16.75 10.32 14.97
CA MET A 1 -15.57 9.77 15.67
C MET A 1 -15.34 8.32 15.25
N LEU A 2 -16.31 7.44 15.47
CA LEU A 2 -16.23 6.02 15.07
C LEU A 2 -15.89 5.77 13.58
N ASP A 3 -16.50 6.50 12.66
CA ASP A 3 -16.29 6.29 11.21
C ASP A 3 -14.85 6.55 10.79
N LYS A 4 -14.28 7.64 11.33
CA LYS A 4 -12.87 7.97 11.12
C LYS A 4 -11.94 6.92 11.74
N GLU A 5 -12.28 6.38 12.91
CA GLU A 5 -11.50 5.31 13.53
C GLU A 5 -11.52 4.04 12.69
N LEU A 6 -12.67 3.66 12.12
CA LEU A 6 -12.80 2.51 11.23
C LEU A 6 -12.00 2.72 9.93
N LEU A 7 -12.06 3.92 9.35
CA LEU A 7 -11.23 4.29 8.20
C LEU A 7 -9.74 4.23 8.51
N ASP A 8 -9.33 4.78 9.65
CA ASP A 8 -7.92 4.75 10.07
C ASP A 8 -7.45 3.31 10.35
N ILE A 9 -8.31 2.42 10.89
CA ILE A 9 -8.01 0.98 11.03
C ILE A 9 -7.75 0.34 9.66
N PHE A 10 -8.64 0.56 8.69
CA PHE A 10 -8.48 0.00 7.34
C PHE A 10 -7.23 0.57 6.65
N GLY A 11 -7.07 1.89 6.68
CA GLY A 11 -5.92 2.60 6.13
C GLY A 11 -4.61 2.11 6.72
N GLN A 12 -4.53 1.95 8.04
CA GLN A 12 -3.34 1.41 8.69
C GLN A 12 -3.02 -0.01 8.22
N LYS A 13 -4.03 -0.87 7.99
CA LYS A 13 -3.81 -2.22 7.47
C LYS A 13 -3.29 -2.21 6.04
N ILE A 14 -3.90 -1.43 5.15
CA ILE A 14 -3.41 -1.28 3.76
C ILE A 14 -1.98 -0.75 3.75
N ILE A 15 -1.67 0.29 4.53
CA ILE A 15 -0.34 0.87 4.51
C ILE A 15 0.70 -0.06 5.14
N CYS A 16 0.50 -0.50 6.38
CA CYS A 16 1.53 -1.25 7.09
C CYS A 16 1.67 -2.70 6.58
N SER A 17 0.57 -3.35 6.19
CA SER A 17 0.58 -4.78 5.82
C SER A 17 0.66 -5.02 4.32
N VAL A 18 0.35 -4.03 3.48
CA VAL A 18 0.41 -4.18 2.01
C VAL A 18 1.50 -3.28 1.43
N ARG A 19 1.36 -1.95 1.55
CA ARG A 19 2.31 -1.00 0.93
C ARG A 19 3.73 -1.14 1.48
N ASP A 20 3.88 -0.96 2.79
CA ASP A 20 5.18 -0.97 3.46
C ASP A 20 5.86 -2.34 3.38
N GLN A 21 5.06 -3.42 3.39
CA GLN A 21 5.55 -4.78 3.21
C GLN A 21 6.10 -4.98 1.79
N ALA A 22 5.40 -4.51 0.75
CA ALA A 22 5.89 -4.59 -0.63
C ALA A 22 7.19 -3.76 -0.83
N ILE A 23 7.28 -2.58 -0.22
CA ILE A 23 8.51 -1.76 -0.26
C ILE A 23 9.66 -2.46 0.46
N PHE A 24 9.41 -3.04 1.65
CA PHE A 24 10.39 -3.83 2.38
C PHE A 24 10.92 -5.00 1.55
N GLU A 25 10.03 -5.73 0.86
CA GLU A 25 10.41 -6.85 0.00
C GLU A 25 11.26 -6.40 -1.19
N PHE A 26 10.91 -5.27 -1.82
CA PHE A 26 11.75 -4.66 -2.84
C PHE A 26 13.16 -4.34 -2.32
N GLU A 27 13.28 -3.68 -1.16
CA GLU A 27 14.58 -3.37 -0.57
C GLU A 27 15.36 -4.64 -0.22
N ALA A 28 14.69 -5.68 0.29
CA ALA A 28 15.30 -6.97 0.57
C ALA A 28 15.83 -7.67 -0.70
N MET A 29 15.10 -7.57 -1.82
CA MET A 29 15.54 -8.09 -3.13
C MET A 29 16.78 -7.35 -3.64
N VAL A 30 16.78 -6.02 -3.57
CA VAL A 30 17.95 -5.20 -3.97
C VAL A 30 19.16 -5.48 -3.08
N GLN A 31 18.95 -5.70 -1.79
CA GLN A 31 20.03 -5.98 -0.82
C GLN A 31 20.49 -7.45 -0.81
N GLY A 32 19.88 -8.33 -1.59
CA GLY A 32 20.24 -9.75 -1.65
C GLY A 32 19.90 -10.52 -0.37
N LYS A 33 18.90 -10.06 0.39
CA LYS A 33 18.43 -10.71 1.63
C LYS A 33 17.44 -11.85 1.39
N MET A 34 16.96 -11.99 0.15
CA MET A 34 16.03 -13.03 -0.27
C MET A 34 16.79 -14.30 -0.68
N LYS A 35 16.23 -15.48 -0.36
CA LYS A 35 16.92 -16.78 -0.52
C LYS A 35 16.42 -17.63 -1.70
N SER A 36 15.31 -17.27 -2.34
CA SER A 36 14.78 -18.07 -3.44
C SER A 36 15.66 -17.92 -4.69
N GLU A 37 15.77 -18.99 -5.48
CA GLU A 37 16.64 -19.01 -6.67
C GLU A 37 16.37 -17.83 -7.62
N ASN A 38 15.10 -17.51 -7.87
CA ASN A 38 14.71 -16.39 -8.73
C ASN A 38 15.15 -15.04 -8.15
N THR A 39 15.02 -14.83 -6.84
CA THR A 39 15.44 -13.56 -6.21
C THR A 39 16.96 -13.41 -6.15
N VAL A 40 17.71 -14.52 -6.04
CA VAL A 40 19.17 -14.50 -6.12
C VAL A 40 19.64 -14.14 -7.52
N LYS A 41 19.02 -14.72 -8.57
CA LYS A 41 19.31 -14.36 -9.97
C LYS A 41 19.04 -12.88 -10.23
N LEU A 42 17.86 -12.39 -9.85
CA LEU A 42 17.50 -10.99 -10.01
C LEU A 42 18.46 -10.06 -9.24
N ASN A 43 18.83 -10.41 -8.00
CA ASN A 43 19.81 -9.62 -7.25
C ASN A 43 21.16 -9.53 -7.96
N ASN A 44 21.63 -10.63 -8.56
CA ASN A 44 22.89 -10.63 -9.30
C ASN A 44 22.82 -9.73 -10.54
N GLU A 45 21.68 -9.68 -11.24
CA GLU A 45 21.45 -8.73 -12.33
C GLU A 45 21.48 -7.28 -11.82
N LEU A 46 20.81 -7.00 -10.70
CA LEU A 46 20.78 -5.68 -10.07
C LEU A 46 22.14 -5.19 -9.57
N LYS A 47 23.11 -6.08 -9.28
CA LYS A 47 24.49 -5.68 -8.92
C LYS A 47 25.23 -4.96 -10.05
N THR A 48 24.77 -5.10 -11.28
CA THR A 48 25.35 -4.37 -12.42
C THR A 48 24.90 -2.91 -12.47
N PHE A 49 23.87 -2.55 -11.68
CA PHE A 49 23.33 -1.20 -11.67
C PHE A 49 24.14 -0.32 -10.71
N ASP A 50 24.34 0.94 -11.09
CA ASP A 50 24.88 1.95 -10.18
C ASP A 50 23.83 2.42 -9.17
N LYS A 51 24.28 3.19 -8.17
CA LYS A 51 23.40 3.73 -7.12
C LYS A 51 22.27 4.59 -7.69
N ASN A 52 22.54 5.40 -8.71
CA ASN A 52 21.53 6.28 -9.30
C ASN A 52 20.44 5.48 -10.05
N GLN A 53 20.84 4.43 -10.77
CA GLN A 53 19.92 3.51 -11.44
C GLN A 53 19.04 2.77 -10.42
N ILE A 54 19.59 2.32 -9.30
CA ILE A 54 18.81 1.71 -8.21
C ILE A 54 17.84 2.70 -7.58
N GLU A 55 18.23 3.96 -7.36
CA GLU A 55 17.33 4.99 -6.84
C GLU A 55 16.20 5.33 -7.83
N ILE A 56 16.48 5.37 -9.13
CA ILE A 56 15.44 5.53 -10.16
C ILE A 56 14.48 4.34 -10.14
N LEU A 57 15.01 3.11 -10.08
CA LEU A 57 14.20 1.89 -9.99
C LEU A 57 13.31 1.92 -8.74
N LYS A 58 13.85 2.33 -7.59
CA LYS A 58 13.08 2.51 -6.35
C LYS A 58 11.91 3.45 -6.56
N LYS A 59 12.12 4.62 -7.17
CA LYS A 59 11.05 5.58 -7.46
C LYS A 59 9.97 4.99 -8.36
N VAL A 60 10.36 4.26 -9.41
CA VAL A 60 9.42 3.58 -10.31
C VAL A 60 8.58 2.54 -9.55
N VAL A 61 9.22 1.69 -8.75
CA VAL A 61 8.54 0.65 -7.96
C VAL A 61 7.58 1.25 -6.94
N LEU A 62 8.01 2.27 -6.18
CA LEU A 62 7.14 2.96 -5.21
C LEU A 62 5.92 3.59 -5.91
N THR A 63 6.14 4.27 -7.04
CA THR A 63 5.05 4.86 -7.84
C THR A 63 4.08 3.79 -8.35
N ALA A 64 4.59 2.63 -8.78
CA ALA A 64 3.77 1.53 -9.25
C ALA A 64 2.94 0.90 -8.11
N ILE A 65 3.55 0.68 -6.94
CA ILE A 65 2.84 0.18 -5.74
C ILE A 65 1.72 1.13 -5.36
N ASP A 66 2.01 2.43 -5.28
CA ASP A 66 1.03 3.45 -4.90
C ASP A 66 -0.12 3.53 -5.92
N SER A 67 0.21 3.46 -7.21
CA SER A 67 -0.78 3.43 -8.30
C SER A 67 -1.68 2.20 -8.23
N VAL A 68 -1.15 1.01 -7.94
CA VAL A 68 -1.95 -0.21 -7.80
C VAL A 68 -2.91 -0.10 -6.62
N ILE A 69 -2.46 0.40 -5.48
CA ILE A 69 -3.32 0.61 -4.30
C ILE A 69 -4.40 1.64 -4.63
N TYR A 70 -4.03 2.79 -5.21
CA TYR A 70 -4.99 3.81 -5.63
C TYR A 70 -6.05 3.24 -6.58
N ASN A 71 -5.64 2.53 -7.63
CA ASN A 71 -6.55 1.97 -8.61
C ASN A 71 -7.46 0.89 -8.00
N THR A 72 -6.96 0.13 -7.03
CA THR A 72 -7.77 -0.85 -6.30
C THR A 72 -8.83 -0.17 -5.45
N LEU A 73 -8.48 0.87 -4.70
CA LEU A 73 -9.43 1.65 -3.91
C LEU A 73 -10.48 2.31 -4.81
N ASN A 74 -10.06 2.93 -5.90
CA ASN A 74 -10.98 3.52 -6.88
C ASN A 74 -11.88 2.46 -7.53
N MET A 75 -11.37 1.26 -7.83
CA MET A 75 -12.19 0.17 -8.35
C MET A 75 -13.28 -0.23 -7.35
N LEU A 76 -12.98 -0.31 -6.06
CA LEU A 76 -13.98 -0.59 -5.02
C LEU A 76 -15.06 0.50 -4.99
N GLU A 77 -14.67 1.77 -5.08
CA GLU A 77 -15.61 2.91 -5.14
C GLU A 77 -16.54 2.84 -6.36
N GLN A 78 -15.98 2.62 -7.55
CA GLN A 78 -16.76 2.57 -8.79
C GLN A 78 -17.68 1.34 -8.91
N ASN A 79 -17.59 0.39 -7.97
CA ASN A 79 -18.36 -0.86 -7.99
C ASN A 79 -19.15 -1.07 -6.69
N GLU A 80 -19.51 0.01 -5.98
CA GLU A 80 -20.22 -0.06 -4.68
C GLU A 80 -21.57 -0.81 -4.74
N GLU A 81 -22.23 -0.81 -5.90
CA GLU A 81 -23.46 -1.57 -6.13
C GLU A 81 -23.23 -3.10 -6.08
N ASN A 82 -22.04 -3.55 -6.46
CA ASN A 82 -21.67 -4.96 -6.61
C ASN A 82 -20.74 -5.46 -5.50
N ILE A 83 -19.95 -4.57 -4.90
CA ILE A 83 -18.90 -4.89 -3.94
C ILE A 83 -19.15 -4.10 -2.66
N LYS A 84 -19.21 -4.82 -1.54
CA LYS A 84 -19.20 -4.24 -0.19
C LYS A 84 -17.95 -4.67 0.54
N LEU A 85 -17.32 -3.72 1.24
CA LEU A 85 -16.14 -3.97 2.04
C LEU A 85 -16.44 -3.57 3.48
N LEU A 86 -16.74 -4.58 4.28
CA LEU A 86 -17.14 -4.40 5.67
C LEU A 86 -15.91 -4.33 6.57
N ILE A 87 -15.85 -3.29 7.41
CA ILE A 87 -14.82 -3.10 8.43
C ILE A 87 -15.48 -3.04 9.81
N SER A 88 -14.85 -3.64 10.80
CA SER A 88 -15.32 -3.64 12.18
C SER A 88 -14.18 -3.40 13.15
N GLN A 89 -14.51 -2.87 14.34
CA GLN A 89 -13.57 -2.73 15.45
C GLN A 89 -13.80 -3.88 16.41
N ASN A 90 -12.86 -4.83 16.47
CA ASN A 90 -12.95 -6.04 17.31
C ASN A 90 -14.26 -6.84 17.08
N GLY A 91 -14.70 -6.94 15.83
CA GLY A 91 -15.94 -7.65 15.47
C GLY A 91 -17.22 -6.89 15.84
N LYS A 92 -17.14 -5.62 16.23
CA LYS A 92 -18.27 -4.75 16.56
C LYS A 92 -18.30 -3.54 15.65
N ASN A 93 -19.46 -2.87 15.60
CA ASN A 93 -19.65 -1.62 14.86
C ASN A 93 -19.30 -1.77 13.37
N GLU A 94 -19.75 -2.87 12.76
CA GLU A 94 -19.49 -3.13 11.35
C GLU A 94 -20.11 -2.06 10.47
N LYS A 95 -19.32 -1.55 9.52
CA LYS A 95 -19.77 -0.61 8.50
C LYS A 95 -19.16 -0.97 7.16
N ASN A 96 -19.90 -0.71 6.08
CA ASN A 96 -19.31 -0.69 4.75
C ASN A 96 -18.40 0.54 4.65
N ILE A 97 -17.15 0.33 4.27
CA ILE A 97 -16.16 1.41 4.24
C ILE A 97 -16.49 2.48 3.19
N LEU A 98 -17.18 2.07 2.12
CA LEU A 98 -17.64 2.95 1.05
C LEU A 98 -18.68 3.96 1.56
N ASP A 99 -19.50 3.58 2.55
CA ASP A 99 -20.54 4.45 3.10
C ASP A 99 -19.99 5.51 4.06
N ILE A 100 -18.74 5.34 4.54
CA ILE A 100 -18.14 6.21 5.57
C ILE A 100 -16.96 7.04 5.05
N SER A 101 -16.59 6.88 3.78
CA SER A 101 -15.50 7.61 3.13
C SER A 101 -16.05 8.47 2.00
N ASP A 102 -15.71 9.76 1.97
CA ASP A 102 -16.04 10.63 0.83
C ASP A 102 -15.28 10.23 -0.43
N SER A 103 -14.03 9.76 -0.26
CA SER A 103 -13.29 9.06 -1.30
C SER A 103 -12.17 8.18 -0.72
N LEU A 104 -12.28 6.86 -0.84
CA LEU A 104 -11.25 5.89 -0.44
C LEU A 104 -9.91 6.13 -1.12
N SER A 105 -9.92 6.33 -2.44
CA SER A 105 -8.68 6.61 -3.17
C SER A 105 -8.08 7.96 -2.77
N GLY A 106 -8.93 8.95 -2.44
CA GLY A 106 -8.53 10.24 -1.87
C GLY A 106 -7.90 10.14 -0.47
N GLU A 107 -8.29 9.17 0.36
CA GLU A 107 -7.69 8.95 1.68
C GLU A 107 -6.21 8.55 1.61
N LEU A 108 -5.70 8.09 0.47
CA LEU A 108 -4.33 7.56 0.35
C LEU A 108 -3.24 8.64 0.42
N VAL A 109 -3.36 9.71 -0.39
CA VAL A 109 -2.23 10.60 -0.78
C VAL A 109 -2.35 12.06 -0.32
N THR A 110 -3.37 12.42 0.47
CA THR A 110 -3.50 13.81 0.96
C THR A 110 -2.46 14.14 2.04
N LYS A 111 -2.34 15.45 2.41
CA LYS A 111 -1.48 15.91 3.54
C LYS A 111 -1.83 15.27 4.89
N LYS A 112 -3.01 14.64 4.99
CA LYS A 112 -3.46 13.87 6.16
C LYS A 112 -3.87 12.45 5.73
N GLY A 113 -3.38 11.98 4.59
CA GLY A 113 -3.70 10.69 4.03
C GLY A 113 -3.01 9.55 4.76
N TRP A 114 -3.43 8.33 4.45
CA TRP A 114 -2.95 7.11 5.10
C TRP A 114 -1.44 6.92 4.92
N ILE A 115 -0.86 7.24 3.76
CA ILE A 115 0.60 7.14 3.56
C ILE A 115 1.32 8.04 4.58
N GLU A 116 0.96 9.31 4.67
CA GLU A 116 1.61 10.27 5.57
C GLU A 116 1.40 9.92 7.05
N LYS A 117 0.22 9.39 7.40
CA LYS A 117 -0.15 9.00 8.77
C LYS A 117 0.55 7.72 9.25
N PHE A 118 0.65 6.71 8.39
CA PHE A 118 0.94 5.33 8.83
C PHE A 118 2.21 4.73 8.23
N SER A 119 2.71 5.22 7.09
CA SER A 119 3.83 4.59 6.41
C SER A 119 5.16 4.90 7.10
N LYS A 120 6.05 3.89 7.10
CA LYS A 120 7.46 4.03 7.48
C LYS A 120 8.35 4.45 6.30
N TYR A 121 7.83 4.42 5.08
CA TYR A 121 8.54 4.73 3.83
C TYR A 121 7.94 5.98 3.17
N LYS A 122 8.28 7.15 3.73
CA LYS A 122 7.87 8.47 3.24
C LYS A 122 8.70 8.91 2.04
#